data_AF-A0A2T8IJ25-F1
#
_entry.id   AF-A0A2T8IJ25-F1
#
_cell.length_a   1.000
_cell.length_b   1.000
_cell.length_c   1.000
_cell.angle_alpha   90.00
_cell.angle_beta   90.00
_cell.angle_gamma   90.00
#
_symmetry.space_group_name_H-M   'P 1'
#
loop_
_entity.id
_entity.type
_entity.pdbx_description
1 polymer ?
#
loop_
_entity_poly.entity_id
_entity_poly.type
_entity_poly.pdbx_seq_one_letter_code
_entity_poly.pdbx_strand_id
1 'polypeptide(L)'
;MFSKLLDPSIPTISSRDLAAVDGLVAVHIGRSGHAPRAPEVSIRSGSYGGRGVMETRRHRRGRKKRLLLPLSLLCLVVLLPGALLAPSASASSSSSPAAGGGRKRRWAEFDYYVLALQWPGTICRQTSNCCETNGCCRSKPLKWFTIHGLWPQYNYGGWPSCCRPTRFNINKILMLMPILEKYWPSLYCGSSSTCFGGRGPFWVHEWETHGTCAYPEIQDEYDYFSTALYLYSKYNVTKALRKAHIRPASGRKYAVGHIVAVIEYAFGAMPSLVCKNGSVQELRLCFHKDYQPRDCTFETDKAPNSRSQCPRYVTFPSYKPSVLANATEGISDQAIGELHAYG
;
A
#
# COMPACT_ATOMS: atom_id res chain seq x y z
N MET A 1 -26.62 -30.44 0.80
CA MET A 1 -26.77 -29.20 0.02
C MET A 1 -25.88 -28.14 0.63
N PHE A 2 -24.78 -27.79 -0.03
CA PHE A 2 -24.06 -26.50 -0.05
C PHE A 2 -22.65 -26.80 -0.58
N SER A 3 -22.63 -27.05 -1.88
CA SER A 3 -21.46 -26.88 -2.73
C SER A 3 -21.78 -25.68 -3.62
N LYS A 4 -20.76 -24.88 -3.94
CA LYS A 4 -20.78 -23.59 -4.65
C LYS A 4 -20.85 -22.36 -3.74
N LEU A 5 -19.70 -21.72 -3.54
CA LEU A 5 -19.36 -20.40 -4.08
C LEU A 5 -17.91 -20.09 -3.67
N LEU A 6 -16.95 -20.66 -4.40
CA LEU A 6 -15.60 -20.10 -4.48
C LEU A 6 -15.58 -19.30 -5.78
N ASP A 7 -15.30 -18.00 -5.67
CA ASP A 7 -15.15 -17.10 -6.80
C ASP A 7 -13.83 -17.40 -7.52
N PRO A 8 -13.84 -17.83 -8.81
CA PRO A 8 -12.63 -18.11 -9.58
C PRO A 8 -11.81 -16.86 -9.95
N SER A 9 -12.28 -15.65 -9.59
CA SER A 9 -11.60 -14.38 -9.83
C SER A 9 -10.51 -14.04 -8.80
N ILE A 10 -10.50 -14.73 -7.66
CA ILE A 10 -9.50 -14.52 -6.59
C ILE A 10 -8.31 -15.44 -6.89
N PRO A 11 -7.14 -14.90 -7.29
CA PRO A 11 -5.97 -15.73 -7.48
C PRO A 11 -5.55 -16.30 -6.13
N THR A 12 -5.80 -17.59 -5.92
CA THR A 12 -5.15 -18.36 -4.85
C THR A 12 -3.64 -18.32 -5.12
N ILE A 13 -2.88 -17.77 -4.18
CA ILE A 13 -1.42 -17.65 -4.26
C ILE A 13 -0.84 -19.04 -4.55
N SER A 14 -0.23 -19.21 -5.73
CA SER A 14 0.45 -20.45 -6.08
C SER A 14 1.80 -20.50 -5.38
N SER A 15 2.31 -21.70 -5.08
CA SER A 15 3.69 -21.88 -4.60
C SER A 15 4.74 -21.24 -5.52
N ARG A 16 4.40 -20.99 -6.80
CA ARG A 16 5.23 -20.25 -7.76
C ARG A 16 5.31 -18.75 -7.48
N ASP A 17 4.30 -18.14 -6.87
CA ASP A 17 4.29 -16.72 -6.50
C ASP A 17 5.10 -16.46 -5.22
N LEU A 18 5.15 -17.43 -4.29
CA LEU A 18 6.11 -17.41 -3.17
C LEU A 18 7.55 -17.56 -3.68
N ALA A 19 7.79 -18.38 -4.70
CA ALA A 19 9.13 -18.52 -5.29
C ALA A 19 9.64 -17.23 -5.96
N ALA A 20 8.76 -16.29 -6.35
CA ALA A 20 9.17 -14.98 -6.84
C ALA A 20 9.76 -14.08 -5.73
N VAL A 21 9.48 -14.40 -4.46
CA VAL A 21 10.10 -13.75 -3.29
C VAL A 21 11.50 -14.33 -3.01
N ASP A 22 11.78 -15.55 -3.46
CA ASP A 22 12.95 -16.39 -3.12
C ASP A 22 13.86 -16.76 -4.32
N GLY A 23 14.11 -15.84 -5.24
CA GLY A 23 15.08 -16.08 -6.33
C GLY A 23 16.56 -16.23 -5.91
N LEU A 24 16.89 -16.64 -4.68
CA LEU A 24 18.28 -16.67 -4.21
C LEU A 24 18.62 -17.65 -3.07
N VAL A 25 18.11 -18.88 -3.04
CA VAL A 25 18.79 -19.98 -2.31
C VAL A 25 18.57 -21.33 -3.01
N ALA A 26 19.36 -21.62 -4.05
CA ALA A 26 19.66 -22.99 -4.50
C ALA A 26 20.82 -22.99 -5.52
N VAL A 27 22.05 -22.76 -5.07
CA VAL A 27 23.24 -23.25 -5.80
C VAL A 27 24.20 -23.83 -4.77
N HIS A 28 24.01 -25.10 -4.42
CA HIS A 28 25.08 -26.03 -4.05
C HIS A 28 24.58 -27.46 -4.05
N ILE A 29 24.41 -28.04 -5.25
CA ILE A 29 24.80 -29.44 -5.49
C ILE A 29 25.52 -29.44 -6.83
N GLY A 30 26.82 -29.69 -6.80
CA GLY A 30 27.62 -29.81 -8.01
C GLY A 30 27.22 -31.05 -8.82
N ARG A 31 27.05 -30.87 -10.12
CA ARG A 31 27.57 -31.82 -11.11
C ARG A 31 27.65 -31.18 -12.50
N SER A 32 28.78 -31.50 -13.11
CA SER A 32 29.24 -31.26 -14.48
C SER A 32 28.16 -31.22 -15.56
N GLY A 33 28.29 -30.28 -16.51
CA GLY A 33 27.49 -30.27 -17.74
C GLY A 33 27.71 -29.01 -18.58
N HIS A 34 28.28 -29.22 -19.76
CA HIS A 34 28.62 -28.27 -20.83
C HIS A 34 27.88 -26.93 -20.95
N ALA A 35 28.67 -25.87 -21.16
CA ALA A 35 28.24 -24.57 -21.66
C ALA A 35 27.85 -24.63 -23.16
N PRO A 36 26.70 -24.08 -23.57
CA PRO A 36 26.45 -23.76 -24.97
C PRO A 36 27.00 -22.36 -25.31
N ARG A 37 27.70 -22.31 -26.45
CA ARG A 37 28.30 -21.11 -27.06
C ARG A 37 27.25 -20.04 -27.37
N ALA A 38 27.61 -18.78 -27.13
CA ALA A 38 26.92 -17.61 -27.68
C ALA A 38 27.20 -17.49 -29.19
N PRO A 39 26.24 -17.05 -30.02
CA PRO A 39 26.52 -16.67 -31.40
C PRO A 39 27.14 -15.27 -31.45
N GLU A 40 28.32 -15.17 -32.07
CA GLU A 40 28.88 -13.92 -32.59
C GLU A 40 27.92 -13.28 -33.58
N VAL A 41 27.57 -12.02 -33.36
CA VAL A 41 26.94 -11.16 -34.38
C VAL A 41 28.00 -10.18 -34.87
N SER A 42 28.43 -10.42 -36.12
CA SER A 42 29.35 -9.60 -36.88
C SER A 42 28.75 -8.23 -37.17
N ILE A 43 29.46 -7.17 -36.77
CA ILE A 43 29.16 -5.79 -37.13
C ILE A 43 29.67 -5.55 -38.56
N ARG A 44 28.76 -5.29 -39.50
CA ARG A 44 29.10 -4.67 -40.79
C ARG A 44 28.57 -3.24 -40.82
N SER A 45 29.52 -2.31 -40.88
CA SER A 45 29.34 -0.90 -41.17
C SER A 45 28.93 -0.71 -42.63
N GLY A 46 27.78 -0.06 -42.85
CA GLY A 46 27.31 0.37 -44.16
C GLY A 46 26.80 1.81 -44.07
N SER A 47 27.60 2.73 -44.61
CA SER A 47 27.26 4.14 -44.80
C SER A 47 26.48 4.30 -46.09
N TYR A 48 25.27 4.90 -46.05
CA TYR A 48 24.68 5.60 -47.20
C TYR A 48 23.78 6.72 -46.70
N GLY A 49 24.13 7.95 -47.11
CA GLY A 49 23.33 9.15 -46.90
C GLY A 49 22.16 9.22 -47.88
N GLY A 50 21.12 9.95 -47.47
CA GLY A 50 19.98 10.29 -48.33
C GLY A 50 19.04 11.24 -47.61
N ARG A 51 19.02 12.50 -48.05
CA ARG A 51 18.07 13.53 -47.60
C ARG A 51 16.66 13.12 -48.03
N GLY A 52 15.72 13.14 -47.10
CA GLY A 52 14.29 13.05 -47.35
C GLY A 52 13.55 14.01 -46.43
N VAL A 53 13.17 15.17 -46.99
CA VAL A 53 12.25 16.13 -46.37
C VAL A 53 10.89 15.44 -46.30
N MET A 54 10.29 15.34 -45.11
CA MET A 54 8.93 14.85 -44.96
C MET A 54 8.04 15.86 -44.25
N GLU A 55 6.99 16.19 -44.98
CA GLU A 55 6.06 17.29 -44.86
C GLU A 55 5.07 17.10 -43.70
N THR A 56 4.79 18.19 -42.99
CA THR A 56 3.89 18.21 -41.84
C THR A 56 2.42 18.25 -42.30
N ARG A 57 1.71 17.12 -42.23
CA ARG A 57 0.25 17.10 -42.43
C ARG A 57 -0.48 17.55 -41.16
N ARG A 58 -1.03 18.77 -41.21
CA ARG A 58 -2.02 19.32 -40.27
C ARG A 58 -3.29 18.46 -40.23
N HIS A 59 -3.63 17.91 -39.07
CA HIS A 59 -4.95 17.33 -38.79
C HIS A 59 -6.02 18.43 -38.69
N ARG A 60 -7.01 18.42 -39.58
CA ARG A 60 -8.24 19.23 -39.47
C ARG A 60 -9.15 18.66 -38.37
N ARG A 61 -9.41 19.46 -37.34
CA ARG A 61 -10.39 19.22 -36.26
C ARG A 61 -11.81 19.43 -36.81
N GLY A 62 -12.63 18.38 -36.86
CA GLY A 62 -14.06 18.48 -37.17
C GLY A 62 -14.85 19.09 -36.01
N ARG A 63 -15.58 20.18 -36.28
CA ARG A 63 -16.54 20.81 -35.36
C ARG A 63 -17.79 19.93 -35.23
N LYS A 64 -18.06 19.40 -34.02
CA LYS A 64 -19.36 18.81 -33.66
C LYS A 64 -20.41 19.92 -33.53
N LYS A 65 -21.46 19.88 -34.35
CA LYS A 65 -22.62 20.78 -34.25
C LYS A 65 -23.50 20.31 -33.08
N ARG A 66 -23.75 21.20 -32.11
CA ARG A 66 -24.73 21.01 -31.03
C ARG A 66 -26.12 21.26 -31.62
N LEU A 67 -27.02 20.29 -31.47
CA LEU A 67 -28.45 20.44 -31.79
C LEU A 67 -29.14 20.96 -30.52
N LEU A 68 -29.67 22.18 -30.58
CA LEU A 68 -30.51 22.76 -29.53
C LEU A 68 -31.98 22.50 -29.91
N LEU A 69 -32.73 21.84 -29.03
CA LEU A 69 -34.18 21.68 -29.13
C LEU A 69 -34.87 22.75 -28.25
N PRO A 70 -35.96 23.39 -28.70
CA PRO A 70 -36.57 24.50 -27.98
C PRO A 70 -37.50 24.05 -26.85
N LEU A 71 -37.49 24.84 -25.78
CA LEU A 71 -38.46 24.86 -24.70
C LEU A 71 -39.84 25.30 -25.22
N SER A 72 -40.89 24.52 -24.97
CA SER A 72 -42.25 25.06 -24.96
C SER A 72 -43.16 24.30 -23.98
N LEU A 73 -43.62 25.05 -22.98
CA LEU A 73 -44.90 24.97 -22.27
C LEU A 73 -45.34 23.63 -21.66
N LEU A 74 -45.48 23.61 -20.32
CA LEU A 74 -46.81 23.49 -19.70
C LEU A 74 -46.78 23.90 -18.22
N CYS A 75 -47.20 25.13 -17.95
CA CYS A 75 -47.79 25.51 -16.66
C CYS A 75 -49.28 25.23 -16.76
N LEU A 76 -49.84 24.44 -15.84
CA LEU A 76 -51.27 24.54 -15.50
C LEU A 76 -51.45 24.21 -14.03
N VAL A 77 -51.78 25.28 -13.31
CA VAL A 77 -52.21 25.34 -11.92
C VAL A 77 -53.61 24.75 -11.83
N VAL A 78 -53.85 23.82 -10.91
CA VAL A 78 -55.19 23.52 -10.40
C VAL A 78 -55.15 23.59 -8.88
N LEU A 79 -55.63 24.72 -8.36
CA LEU A 79 -56.15 24.87 -7.01
C LEU A 79 -57.60 24.40 -7.02
N LEU A 80 -58.04 23.71 -5.96
CA LEU A 80 -59.23 24.05 -5.16
C LEU A 80 -59.38 23.08 -3.96
N PRO A 81 -60.08 23.51 -2.89
CA PRO A 81 -59.97 23.01 -1.52
C PRO A 81 -61.04 21.97 -1.18
N GLY A 82 -60.77 21.15 -0.16
CA GLY A 82 -61.75 20.23 0.41
C GLY A 82 -61.48 19.98 1.88
N ALA A 83 -62.17 20.74 2.73
CA ALA A 83 -62.25 20.52 4.17
C ALA A 83 -63.13 19.29 4.46
N LEU A 84 -62.64 18.37 5.28
CA LEU A 84 -63.46 17.40 6.01
C LEU A 84 -62.92 17.29 7.45
N LEU A 85 -63.81 17.54 8.40
CA LEU A 85 -63.60 17.46 9.84
C LEU A 85 -63.97 16.07 10.38
N ALA A 86 -63.21 15.69 11.42
CA ALA A 86 -63.53 14.78 12.54
C ALA A 86 -63.45 13.25 12.31
N PRO A 87 -63.27 12.41 13.36
CA PRO A 87 -63.04 12.71 14.78
C PRO A 87 -61.75 12.11 15.38
N SER A 88 -61.43 12.56 16.59
CA SER A 88 -60.35 12.08 17.45
C SER A 88 -60.45 10.58 17.74
N ALA A 89 -59.52 9.79 17.19
CA ALA A 89 -59.28 8.42 17.63
C ALA A 89 -58.19 8.43 18.70
N SER A 90 -58.57 8.04 19.90
CA SER A 90 -57.75 7.78 21.08
C SER A 90 -56.50 6.96 20.75
N ALA A 91 -55.35 7.44 21.20
CA ALA A 91 -54.08 6.73 21.17
C ALA A 91 -54.17 5.44 21.99
N SER A 92 -54.36 4.31 21.32
CA SER A 92 -54.04 3.00 21.88
C SER A 92 -52.55 2.76 21.68
N SER A 93 -51.80 2.78 22.77
CA SER A 93 -50.40 2.33 22.82
C SER A 93 -50.32 0.84 22.54
N SER A 94 -50.27 0.46 21.26
CA SER A 94 -49.88 -0.88 20.86
C SER A 94 -48.36 -0.98 20.98
N SER A 95 -47.90 -1.56 22.09
CA SER A 95 -46.52 -2.01 22.24
C SER A 95 -46.23 -3.03 21.14
N SER A 96 -45.58 -2.59 20.06
CA SER A 96 -45.01 -3.53 19.09
C SER A 96 -44.04 -4.45 19.83
N PRO A 97 -44.09 -5.77 19.62
CA PRO A 97 -43.09 -6.65 20.19
C PRO A 97 -41.75 -6.20 19.63
N ALA A 98 -40.78 -6.02 20.53
CA ALA A 98 -39.39 -5.83 20.16
C ALA A 98 -38.96 -7.04 19.31
N ALA A 99 -39.07 -6.90 17.99
CA ALA A 99 -38.39 -7.79 17.08
C ALA A 99 -36.91 -7.60 17.38
N GLY A 100 -36.33 -8.59 18.05
CA GLY A 100 -34.90 -8.77 18.22
C GLY A 100 -34.26 -8.95 16.85
N GLY A 101 -34.19 -7.87 16.08
CA GLY A 101 -33.36 -7.76 14.91
C GLY A 101 -31.93 -7.75 15.41
N GLY A 102 -31.32 -8.94 15.47
CA GLY A 102 -29.88 -9.06 15.67
C GLY A 102 -29.22 -8.08 14.71
N ARG A 103 -28.55 -7.07 15.24
CA ARG A 103 -27.74 -6.15 14.45
C ARG A 103 -26.76 -7.01 13.69
N LYS A 104 -27.02 -7.29 12.41
CA LYS A 104 -26.02 -7.86 11.50
C LYS A 104 -24.80 -6.98 11.68
N ARG A 105 -23.71 -7.54 12.21
CA ARG A 105 -22.48 -6.78 12.44
C ARG A 105 -22.10 -6.19 11.10
N ARG A 106 -22.30 -4.89 10.94
CA ARG A 106 -21.90 -4.17 9.75
C ARG A 106 -20.39 -4.06 9.88
N TRP A 107 -19.68 -4.75 8.99
CA TRP A 107 -18.23 -4.71 8.95
C TRP A 107 -17.78 -3.27 8.67
N ALA A 108 -16.55 -2.94 9.06
CA ALA A 108 -16.00 -1.65 8.68
C ALA A 108 -15.90 -1.63 7.15
N GLU A 109 -16.73 -0.82 6.51
CA GLU A 109 -16.58 -0.54 5.09
C GLU A 109 -15.28 0.27 4.90
N PHE A 110 -14.66 0.14 3.73
CA PHE A 110 -13.52 0.94 3.29
C PHE A 110 -13.57 0.98 1.76
N ASP A 111 -12.80 1.86 1.13
CA ASP A 111 -12.88 2.10 -0.31
C ASP A 111 -11.67 1.57 -1.09
N TYR A 112 -10.48 1.65 -0.50
CA TYR A 112 -9.23 1.25 -1.13
C TYR A 112 -8.13 0.92 -0.13
N TYR A 113 -7.05 0.33 -0.62
CA TYR A 113 -5.85 0.05 0.17
C TYR A 113 -4.75 1.06 -0.12
N VAL A 114 -3.98 1.40 0.91
CA VAL A 114 -2.71 2.10 0.80
C VAL A 114 -1.59 1.18 1.26
N LEU A 115 -0.67 0.82 0.36
CA LEU A 115 0.61 0.23 0.76
C LEU A 115 1.58 1.37 1.07
N ALA A 116 1.82 1.60 2.35
CA ALA A 116 2.77 2.58 2.84
C ALA A 116 4.18 1.99 2.93
N LEU A 117 5.14 2.62 2.25
CA LEU A 117 6.53 2.19 2.20
C LEU A 117 7.42 3.26 2.79
N GLN A 118 8.16 2.92 3.83
CA GLN A 118 9.03 3.84 4.55
C GLN A 118 10.47 3.79 4.04
N TRP A 119 11.15 4.93 4.00
CA TRP A 119 12.55 5.03 3.60
C TRP A 119 13.47 5.01 4.84
N PRO A 120 14.22 3.92 5.08
CA PRO A 120 15.02 3.78 6.29
C PRO A 120 16.06 4.89 6.45
N GLY A 121 16.65 5.38 5.36
CA GLY A 121 17.65 6.43 5.45
C GLY A 121 17.13 7.76 6.00
N THR A 122 15.83 8.05 5.90
CA THR A 122 15.25 9.27 6.50
C THR A 122 14.88 9.03 7.96
N ILE A 123 14.32 7.86 8.26
CA ILE A 123 13.87 7.50 9.61
C ILE A 123 15.06 7.26 10.54
N CYS A 124 15.98 6.39 10.12
CA CYS A 124 17.11 5.95 10.93
C CYS A 124 18.15 7.03 11.22
N ARG A 125 18.14 8.16 10.49
CA ARG A 125 19.00 9.31 10.80
C ARG A 125 18.70 9.94 12.15
N GLN A 126 17.49 9.74 12.66
CA GLN A 126 17.05 10.27 13.95
C GLN A 126 17.22 9.25 15.09
N THR A 127 17.66 8.04 14.77
CA THR A 127 17.84 6.97 15.75
C THR A 127 19.12 7.24 16.54
N SER A 128 18.97 7.61 17.81
CA SER A 128 20.08 7.82 18.74
C SER A 128 20.43 6.60 19.58
N ASN A 129 19.48 5.67 19.76
CA ASN A 129 19.62 4.47 20.60
C ASN A 129 19.25 3.22 19.80
N CYS A 130 19.83 2.09 20.19
CA CYS A 130 19.55 0.80 19.59
C CYS A 130 18.80 -0.16 20.48
N CYS A 131 18.02 -1.01 19.83
CA CYS A 131 17.29 -2.12 20.40
C CYS A 131 17.15 -3.19 19.33
N GLU A 132 16.87 -4.40 19.78
CA GLU A 132 16.90 -5.61 18.96
C GLU A 132 15.92 -5.58 17.77
N THR A 133 14.72 -5.06 18.00
CA THR A 133 13.65 -5.01 16.99
C THR A 133 13.82 -3.88 15.96
N ASN A 134 14.78 -2.98 16.15
CA ASN A 134 14.97 -1.82 15.28
C ASN A 134 15.90 -2.11 14.10
N GLY A 135 15.33 -2.15 12.89
CA GLY A 135 16.04 -2.33 11.62
C GLY A 135 17.10 -1.27 11.31
N CYS A 136 17.09 -0.12 12.00
CA CYS A 136 18.17 0.85 11.95
C CYS A 136 19.48 0.35 12.58
N CYS A 137 19.42 -0.71 13.40
CA CYS A 137 20.55 -1.19 14.20
C CYS A 137 21.28 -2.39 13.61
N ARG A 138 21.01 -2.71 12.35
CA ARG A 138 21.63 -3.83 11.62
C ARG A 138 23.06 -3.51 11.22
N SER A 139 23.93 -4.52 11.18
CA SER A 139 25.33 -4.40 10.73
C SER A 139 25.45 -3.70 9.36
N LYS A 140 24.54 -4.00 8.44
CA LYS A 140 24.44 -3.40 7.11
C LYS A 140 23.21 -2.48 7.03
N PRO A 141 23.36 -1.24 6.54
CA PRO A 141 22.23 -0.33 6.41
C PRO A 141 21.26 -0.83 5.35
N LEU A 142 19.96 -0.68 5.63
CA LEU A 142 18.88 -0.92 4.69
C LEU A 142 18.93 0.14 3.58
N LYS A 143 19.07 -0.31 2.33
CA LYS A 143 19.20 0.55 1.14
C LYS A 143 17.99 0.47 0.21
N TRP A 144 16.86 -0.01 0.73
CA TRP A 144 15.59 -0.18 0.04
C TRP A 144 14.46 0.35 0.92
N PHE A 145 13.34 0.68 0.29
CA PHE A 145 12.09 0.92 1.01
C PHE A 145 11.66 -0.33 1.77
N THR A 146 11.28 -0.20 3.03
CA THR A 146 10.61 -1.26 3.80
C THR A 146 9.12 -0.97 3.91
N ILE A 147 8.32 -1.99 4.19
CA ILE A 147 6.89 -1.83 4.42
C ILE A 147 6.69 -1.11 5.76
N HIS A 148 5.76 -0.16 5.78
CA HIS A 148 5.17 0.40 6.99
C HIS A 148 3.86 -0.32 7.27
N GLY A 149 2.95 -0.34 6.30
CA GLY A 149 1.71 -1.10 6.41
C GLY A 149 0.85 -1.12 5.17
N LEU A 150 -0.23 -1.92 5.24
CA LEU A 150 -1.28 -2.00 4.24
C LEU A 150 -2.59 -1.53 4.86
N TRP A 151 -3.06 -0.35 4.48
CA TRP A 151 -4.11 0.34 5.22
C TRP A 151 -5.40 0.46 4.40
N PRO A 152 -6.52 -0.10 4.88
CA PRO A 152 -7.85 0.26 4.39
C PRO A 152 -8.10 1.76 4.57
N GLN A 153 -8.66 2.41 3.56
CA GLN A 153 -8.78 3.86 3.48
C GLN A 153 -10.14 4.27 2.89
N TYR A 154 -10.69 5.41 3.33
CA TYR A 154 -11.89 6.02 2.76
C TYR A 154 -11.54 7.04 1.67
N ASN A 155 -12.37 7.15 0.64
CA ASN A 155 -12.22 8.15 -0.43
C ASN A 155 -12.39 9.59 0.09
N TYR A 156 -13.23 9.79 1.10
CA TYR A 156 -13.46 11.08 1.75
C TYR A 156 -12.42 11.41 2.85
N GLY A 157 -11.32 10.65 2.90
CA GLY A 157 -10.27 10.81 3.91
C GLY A 157 -10.53 10.06 5.21
N GLY A 158 -9.45 9.85 5.98
CA GLY A 158 -9.49 9.01 7.19
C GLY A 158 -9.57 7.52 6.87
N TRP A 159 -9.41 6.68 7.89
CA TRP A 159 -9.41 5.22 7.79
C TRP A 159 -10.27 4.59 8.88
N PRO A 160 -10.83 3.40 8.66
CA PRO A 160 -11.31 2.55 9.75
C PRO A 160 -10.13 2.06 10.60
N SER A 161 -10.35 1.87 11.90
CA SER A 161 -9.34 1.36 12.82
C SER A 161 -9.92 0.42 13.88
N CYS A 162 -9.16 -0.58 14.31
CA CYS A 162 -9.52 -1.48 15.42
C CYS A 162 -10.88 -2.17 15.22
N CYS A 163 -11.13 -2.71 14.02
CA CYS A 163 -12.48 -3.07 13.57
C CYS A 163 -12.99 -4.42 14.08
N ARG A 164 -12.10 -5.35 14.41
CA ARG A 164 -12.46 -6.67 14.96
C ARG A 164 -11.81 -6.86 16.32
N PRO A 165 -12.55 -7.37 17.33
CA PRO A 165 -11.99 -7.69 18.64
C PRO A 165 -11.22 -9.02 18.60
N THR A 166 -10.29 -9.15 17.65
CA THR A 166 -9.43 -10.31 17.48
C THR A 166 -8.04 -9.97 17.96
N ARG A 167 -7.51 -10.74 18.91
CA ARG A 167 -6.10 -10.63 19.30
C ARG A 167 -5.24 -11.21 18.20
N PHE A 168 -4.09 -10.57 17.98
CA PHE A 168 -3.09 -11.05 17.04
C PHE A 168 -2.56 -12.44 17.43
N ASN A 169 -2.55 -13.38 16.49
CA ASN A 169 -1.93 -14.69 16.70
C ASN A 169 -0.65 -14.85 15.86
N ILE A 170 0.51 -14.80 16.52
CA ILE A 170 1.83 -14.96 15.89
C ILE A 170 1.98 -16.29 15.14
N ASN A 171 1.36 -17.37 15.63
CA ASN A 171 1.53 -18.70 15.05
C ASN A 171 1.08 -18.77 13.59
N LYS A 172 0.15 -17.90 13.19
CA LYS A 172 -0.34 -17.83 11.80
C LYS A 172 0.70 -17.27 10.83
N ILE A 173 1.70 -16.54 11.31
CA ILE A 173 2.66 -15.84 10.46
C ILE A 173 4.10 -16.33 10.66
N LEU A 174 4.33 -17.37 11.46
CA LEU A 174 5.67 -17.90 11.74
C LEU A 174 6.46 -18.20 10.46
N MET A 175 5.80 -18.74 9.43
CA MET A 175 6.43 -19.01 8.14
C MET A 175 6.82 -17.76 7.34
N LEU A 176 6.23 -16.60 7.65
CA LEU A 176 6.54 -15.32 7.00
C LEU A 176 7.63 -14.53 7.74
N MET A 177 8.00 -14.94 8.97
CA MET A 177 8.89 -14.19 9.85
C MET A 177 10.21 -13.77 9.20
N PRO A 178 10.97 -14.65 8.50
CA PRO A 178 12.23 -14.24 7.87
C PRO A 178 12.04 -13.14 6.82
N ILE A 179 10.91 -13.17 6.10
CA ILE A 179 10.59 -12.20 5.05
C ILE A 179 10.11 -10.89 5.69
N LEU A 180 9.28 -10.97 6.74
CA LEU A 180 8.80 -9.82 7.51
C LEU A 180 9.96 -9.07 8.18
N GLU A 181 10.88 -9.77 8.82
CA GLU A 181 12.07 -9.14 9.40
C GLU A 181 12.90 -8.42 8.33
N LYS A 182 13.02 -8.98 7.12
CA LYS A 182 13.82 -8.38 6.06
C LYS A 182 13.16 -7.15 5.42
N TYR A 183 11.87 -7.23 5.13
CA TYR A 183 11.17 -6.25 4.30
C TYR A 183 10.16 -5.38 5.06
N TRP A 184 9.77 -5.78 6.27
CA TRP A 184 8.86 -5.06 7.14
C TRP A 184 9.39 -4.92 8.59
N PRO A 185 10.66 -4.56 8.84
CA PRO A 185 11.14 -4.35 10.19
C PRO A 185 10.49 -3.12 10.83
N SER A 186 10.43 -3.10 12.17
CA SER A 186 10.31 -1.83 12.89
C SER A 186 11.56 -0.99 12.66
N LEU A 187 11.42 0.32 12.49
CA LEU A 187 12.54 1.27 12.42
C LEU A 187 12.66 2.14 13.68
N TYR A 188 11.92 1.79 14.72
CA TYR A 188 11.85 2.52 15.98
C TYR A 188 12.08 1.56 17.14
N CYS A 189 12.64 2.09 18.23
CA CYS A 189 12.69 1.38 19.49
C CYS A 189 11.43 1.59 20.31
N GLY A 190 11.03 0.53 21.02
CA GLY A 190 9.83 0.48 21.84
C GLY A 190 8.67 -0.25 21.17
N SER A 191 7.71 -0.61 22.01
CA SER A 191 6.46 -1.23 21.57
C SER A 191 5.49 -0.19 20.98
N SER A 192 4.63 -0.61 20.06
CA SER A 192 3.55 0.19 19.47
C SER A 192 2.25 0.04 20.26
N SER A 193 1.34 1.01 20.20
CA SER A 193 0.03 0.90 20.87
C SER A 193 -0.82 -0.20 20.23
N THR A 194 -1.53 -0.97 21.05
CA THR A 194 -2.49 -1.98 20.60
C THR A 194 -3.92 -1.45 20.70
N CYS A 195 -4.86 -2.09 19.99
CA CYS A 195 -6.27 -1.68 20.02
C CYS A 195 -6.96 -1.97 21.37
N PHE A 196 -6.30 -2.75 22.24
CA PHE A 196 -6.83 -3.20 23.52
C PHE A 196 -6.18 -2.49 24.72
N GLY A 197 -5.67 -1.27 24.52
CA GLY A 197 -5.12 -0.43 25.58
C GLY A 197 -3.73 -0.83 26.10
N GLY A 198 -3.06 -1.75 25.39
CA GLY A 198 -1.71 -2.20 25.70
C GLY A 198 -0.66 -1.65 24.74
N ARG A 199 0.54 -2.22 24.81
CA ARG A 199 1.60 -2.01 23.84
C ARG A 199 2.11 -3.36 23.37
N GLY A 200 2.55 -3.47 22.12
CA GLY A 200 3.07 -4.71 21.56
C GLY A 200 4.02 -4.48 20.38
N PRO A 201 4.49 -5.55 19.75
CA PRO A 201 5.34 -5.47 18.56
C PRO A 201 4.67 -4.67 17.42
N PHE A 202 5.50 -4.10 16.55
CA PHE A 202 5.04 -3.27 15.44
C PHE A 202 4.02 -4.00 14.52
N TRP A 203 4.22 -5.29 14.24
CA TRP A 203 3.28 -6.06 13.43
C TRP A 203 1.92 -6.27 14.11
N VAL A 204 1.89 -6.37 15.44
CA VAL A 204 0.63 -6.43 16.20
C VAL A 204 -0.16 -5.15 15.97
N HIS A 205 0.50 -3.99 16.04
CA HIS A 205 -0.14 -2.71 15.77
C HIS A 205 -0.72 -2.63 14.35
N GLU A 206 0.06 -3.01 13.34
CA GLU A 206 -0.39 -2.96 11.94
C GLU A 206 -1.58 -3.89 11.69
N TRP A 207 -1.57 -5.10 12.25
CA TRP A 207 -2.70 -6.02 12.13
C TRP A 207 -3.94 -5.51 12.88
N GLU A 208 -3.81 -5.24 14.18
CA GLU A 208 -4.97 -4.89 15.01
C GLU A 208 -5.61 -3.58 14.55
N THR A 209 -4.79 -2.57 14.24
CA THR A 209 -5.27 -1.25 13.85
C THR A 209 -5.82 -1.26 12.44
N HIS A 210 -5.14 -1.90 11.47
CA HIS A 210 -5.47 -1.78 10.06
C HIS A 210 -5.95 -3.09 9.43
N GLY A 211 -5.22 -4.19 9.63
CA GLY A 211 -5.56 -5.49 9.05
C GLY A 211 -6.94 -6.01 9.45
N THR A 212 -7.37 -5.79 10.69
CA THR A 212 -8.72 -6.19 11.15
C THR A 212 -9.86 -5.50 10.41
N CYS A 213 -9.59 -4.36 9.75
CA CYS A 213 -10.55 -3.56 9.01
C CYS A 213 -10.66 -3.93 7.52
N ALA A 214 -9.83 -4.88 7.06
CA ALA A 214 -9.78 -5.32 5.67
C ALA A 214 -10.70 -6.52 5.36
N TYR A 215 -11.59 -6.88 6.28
CA TYR A 215 -12.56 -7.96 6.10
C TYR A 215 -13.72 -7.50 5.19
N PRO A 216 -14.24 -8.36 4.28
CA PRO A 216 -13.93 -9.78 4.10
C PRO A 216 -12.75 -10.10 3.17
N GLU A 217 -12.17 -9.10 2.50
CA GLU A 217 -11.12 -9.32 1.49
C GLU A 217 -9.83 -9.91 2.10
N ILE A 218 -9.57 -9.64 3.37
CA ILE A 218 -8.50 -10.23 4.19
C ILE A 218 -9.13 -10.92 5.40
N GLN A 219 -8.95 -12.24 5.51
CA GLN A 219 -9.67 -13.02 6.52
C GLN A 219 -8.93 -13.06 7.86
N ASP A 220 -7.61 -13.14 7.80
CA ASP A 220 -6.76 -13.30 8.98
C ASP A 220 -5.36 -12.67 8.83
N GLU A 221 -4.53 -12.88 9.86
CA GLU A 221 -3.16 -12.39 9.93
C GLU A 221 -2.32 -12.85 8.74
N TYR A 222 -2.38 -14.14 8.38
CA TYR A 222 -1.59 -14.67 7.28
C TYR A 222 -1.96 -13.99 5.97
N ASP A 223 -3.26 -13.88 5.67
CA ASP A 223 -3.76 -13.19 4.48
C ASP A 223 -3.28 -11.74 4.44
N TYR A 224 -3.27 -11.03 5.58
CA TYR A 224 -2.83 -9.64 5.66
C TYR A 224 -1.36 -9.46 5.30
N PHE A 225 -0.49 -10.18 6.01
CA PHE A 225 0.95 -10.04 5.83
C PHE A 225 1.40 -10.59 4.47
N SER A 226 0.83 -11.71 4.03
CA SER A 226 1.15 -12.28 2.71
C SER A 226 0.69 -11.37 1.56
N THR A 227 -0.49 -10.76 1.65
CA THR A 227 -0.99 -9.80 0.64
C THR A 227 -0.12 -8.57 0.56
N ALA A 228 0.25 -7.97 1.69
CA ALA A 228 1.13 -6.81 1.72
C ALA A 228 2.53 -7.13 1.17
N LEU A 229 3.09 -8.30 1.50
CA LEU A 229 4.36 -8.78 0.96
C LEU A 229 4.28 -9.05 -0.56
N TYR A 230 3.18 -9.62 -1.04
CA TYR A 230 2.92 -9.81 -2.46
C TYR A 230 2.90 -8.47 -3.21
N LEU A 231 2.12 -7.50 -2.72
CA LEU A 231 2.05 -6.17 -3.32
C LEU A 231 3.40 -5.46 -3.30
N TYR A 232 4.13 -5.54 -2.20
CA TYR A 232 5.48 -4.99 -2.09
C TYR A 232 6.45 -5.59 -3.11
N SER A 233 6.41 -6.92 -3.30
CA SER A 233 7.26 -7.62 -4.25
C SER A 233 6.90 -7.28 -5.70
N LYS A 234 5.60 -7.32 -6.03
CA LYS A 234 5.07 -7.05 -7.37
C LYS A 234 5.33 -5.60 -7.81
N TYR A 235 5.09 -4.64 -6.92
CA TYR A 235 5.24 -3.20 -7.19
C TYR A 235 6.51 -2.65 -6.54
N ASN A 236 7.67 -3.21 -6.91
CA ASN A 236 8.95 -2.91 -6.28
C ASN A 236 9.46 -1.49 -6.59
N VAL A 237 9.09 -0.53 -5.74
CA VAL A 237 9.45 0.89 -5.83
C VAL A 237 10.96 1.10 -5.87
N THR A 238 11.72 0.39 -5.04
CA THR A 238 13.19 0.52 -4.99
C THR A 238 13.80 0.17 -6.35
N LYS A 239 13.33 -0.91 -6.99
CA LYS A 239 13.80 -1.35 -8.31
C LYS A 239 13.43 -0.34 -9.40
N ALA A 240 12.20 0.18 -9.40
CA ALA A 240 11.74 1.19 -10.34
C ALA A 240 12.60 2.47 -10.28
N LEU A 241 12.80 3.01 -9.08
CA LEU A 241 13.64 4.20 -8.87
C LEU A 241 15.10 3.96 -9.28
N ARG A 242 15.67 2.80 -8.93
CA ARG A 242 17.03 2.45 -9.34
C ARG A 242 17.17 2.35 -10.86
N LYS A 243 16.16 1.86 -11.59
CA LYS A 243 16.16 1.81 -13.06
C LYS A 243 16.18 3.22 -13.66
N ALA A 244 15.53 4.18 -13.01
CA ALA A 244 15.57 5.60 -13.37
C ALA A 244 16.79 6.37 -12.80
N HIS A 245 17.81 5.66 -12.29
CA HIS A 245 19.01 6.24 -11.67
C HIS A 245 18.73 7.13 -10.44
N ILE A 246 17.55 6.98 -9.81
CA ILE A 246 17.21 7.57 -8.52
C ILE A 246 17.70 6.64 -7.43
N ARG A 247 18.78 7.02 -6.75
CA ARG A 247 19.48 6.19 -5.76
C ARG A 247 19.90 7.00 -4.54
N PRO A 248 20.14 6.36 -3.39
CA PRO A 248 20.67 7.05 -2.22
C PRO A 248 22.07 7.59 -2.53
N ALA A 249 22.22 8.91 -2.45
CA ALA A 249 23.48 9.58 -2.71
C ALA A 249 23.53 10.87 -1.90
N SER A 250 24.65 11.09 -1.19
CA SER A 250 24.81 12.26 -0.32
C SER A 250 24.60 13.55 -1.12
N GLY A 251 23.74 14.44 -0.60
CA GLY A 251 23.45 15.74 -1.20
C GLY A 251 22.66 15.73 -2.53
N ARG A 252 22.48 14.56 -3.17
CA ARG A 252 21.76 14.49 -4.45
C ARG A 252 20.27 14.71 -4.25
N LYS A 253 19.74 15.70 -4.97
CA LYS A 253 18.33 16.06 -4.97
C LYS A 253 17.64 15.56 -6.23
N TYR A 254 16.37 15.17 -6.09
CA TYR A 254 15.51 14.71 -7.17
C TYR A 254 14.23 15.54 -7.17
N ALA A 255 13.75 15.92 -8.35
CA ALA A 255 12.46 16.59 -8.46
C ALA A 255 11.35 15.61 -8.06
N VAL A 256 10.41 16.03 -7.22
CA VAL A 256 9.28 15.19 -6.79
C VAL A 256 8.46 14.74 -7.98
N GLY A 257 8.19 15.64 -8.93
CA GLY A 257 7.46 15.29 -10.15
C GLY A 257 8.14 14.19 -10.99
N HIS A 258 9.48 14.12 -10.99
CA HIS A 258 10.20 13.04 -11.67
C HIS A 258 10.04 11.70 -10.93
N ILE A 259 10.07 11.71 -9.59
CA ILE A 259 9.82 10.51 -8.79
C ILE A 259 8.41 9.97 -9.04
N VAL A 260 7.40 10.86 -8.99
CA VAL A 260 5.99 10.52 -9.26
C VAL A 260 5.86 9.91 -10.65
N ALA A 261 6.38 10.58 -11.69
CA ALA A 261 6.29 10.10 -13.07
C ALA A 261 6.98 8.75 -13.28
N VAL A 262 8.12 8.48 -12.63
CA VAL A 262 8.81 7.18 -12.73
C VAL A 262 7.96 6.05 -12.16
N ILE A 263 7.28 6.29 -11.03
CA ILE A 263 6.45 5.28 -10.37
C ILE A 263 5.14 5.08 -11.11
N GLU A 264 4.50 6.16 -11.55
CA GLU A 264 3.31 6.12 -12.39
C GLU A 264 3.59 5.35 -13.70
N TYR A 265 4.70 5.64 -14.36
CA TYR A 265 5.12 4.89 -15.54
C TYR A 265 5.36 3.40 -15.25
N ALA A 266 5.93 3.08 -14.09
CA ALA A 266 6.27 1.70 -13.74
C ALA A 266 5.03 0.87 -13.38
N PHE A 267 4.05 1.46 -12.70
CA PHE A 267 2.95 0.73 -12.07
C PHE A 267 1.55 1.14 -12.54
N GLY A 268 1.44 2.14 -13.42
CA GLY A 268 0.18 2.58 -14.03
C GLY A 268 -0.69 3.47 -13.15
N ALA A 269 -0.17 3.95 -12.01
CA ALA A 269 -0.91 4.77 -11.06
C ALA A 269 -0.01 5.74 -10.29
N MET A 270 -0.53 6.93 -9.99
CA MET A 270 0.18 7.98 -9.27
C MET A 270 0.38 7.63 -7.78
N PRO A 271 1.63 7.62 -7.27
CA PRO A 271 1.89 7.45 -5.85
C PRO A 271 1.65 8.75 -5.07
N SER A 272 1.64 8.65 -3.74
CA SER A 272 1.79 9.80 -2.85
C SER A 272 3.13 9.76 -2.12
N LEU A 273 3.77 10.92 -1.94
CA LEU A 273 5.00 11.05 -1.16
C LEU A 273 4.75 11.81 0.14
N VAL A 274 5.39 11.34 1.21
CA VAL A 274 5.49 12.03 2.50
C VAL A 274 6.95 12.36 2.76
N CYS A 275 7.23 13.60 3.13
CA CYS A 275 8.59 14.07 3.37
C CYS A 275 8.79 14.58 4.78
N LYS A 276 10.04 14.48 5.24
CA LYS A 276 10.52 15.04 6.49
C LYS A 276 11.82 15.77 6.24
N ASN A 277 11.89 17.05 6.60
CA ASN A 277 13.08 17.89 6.45
C ASN A 277 13.72 17.80 5.05
N GLY A 278 12.91 17.88 3.99
CA GLY A 278 13.36 17.81 2.60
C GLY A 278 13.86 16.44 2.12
N SER A 279 13.63 15.38 2.90
CA SER A 279 13.96 13.99 2.54
C SER A 279 12.68 13.16 2.43
N VAL A 280 12.65 12.19 1.51
CA VAL A 280 11.51 11.26 1.40
C VAL A 280 11.46 10.40 2.64
N GLN A 281 10.35 10.45 3.37
CA GLN A 281 10.11 9.61 4.55
C GLN A 281 9.29 8.39 4.18
N GLU A 282 8.24 8.56 3.37
CA GLU A 282 7.34 7.50 2.94
C GLU A 282 6.91 7.71 1.48
N LEU A 283 6.66 6.60 0.80
CA LEU A 283 6.02 6.56 -0.51
C LEU A 283 4.85 5.59 -0.42
N ARG A 284 3.68 6.02 -0.87
CA ARG A 284 2.42 5.27 -0.80
C ARG A 284 1.98 4.87 -2.19
N LEU A 285 1.65 3.60 -2.36
CA LEU A 285 0.93 3.07 -3.51
C LEU A 285 -0.51 2.80 -3.10
N CYS A 286 -1.46 3.09 -3.98
CA CYS A 286 -2.88 2.88 -3.70
C CYS A 286 -3.45 1.79 -4.60
N PHE A 287 -4.36 0.98 -4.06
CA PHE A 287 -4.95 -0.15 -4.76
C PHE A 287 -6.46 -0.19 -4.56
N HIS A 288 -7.18 -0.54 -5.60
CA HIS A 288 -8.56 -1.00 -5.47
C HIS A 288 -8.62 -2.26 -4.59
N LYS A 289 -9.82 -2.64 -4.17
CA LYS A 289 -10.03 -3.82 -3.31
C LYS A 289 -9.64 -5.15 -3.95
N ASP A 290 -9.62 -5.19 -5.28
CA ASP A 290 -9.13 -6.29 -6.11
C ASP A 290 -7.60 -6.26 -6.32
N TYR A 291 -6.91 -5.39 -5.57
CA TYR A 291 -5.46 -5.20 -5.59
C TYR A 291 -4.89 -4.64 -6.90
N GLN A 292 -5.74 -4.11 -7.80
CA GLN A 292 -5.26 -3.37 -8.96
C GLN A 292 -4.79 -1.95 -8.58
N PRO A 293 -3.71 -1.43 -9.19
CA PRO A 293 -3.22 -0.08 -8.91
C PRO A 293 -4.29 0.97 -9.21
N ARG A 294 -4.34 1.99 -8.34
CA ARG A 294 -5.13 3.21 -8.57
C ARG A 294 -4.36 4.43 -8.11
N ASP A 295 -4.73 5.59 -8.64
CA ASP A 295 -4.16 6.84 -8.19
C ASP A 295 -4.46 7.06 -6.70
N CYS A 296 -3.43 7.50 -5.98
CA CYS A 296 -3.58 7.97 -4.61
C CYS A 296 -4.25 9.35 -4.59
N THR A 297 -5.56 9.37 -4.35
CA THR A 297 -6.34 10.60 -4.16
C THR A 297 -6.44 10.89 -2.67
N PHE A 298 -5.48 11.61 -2.10
CA PHE A 298 -5.67 12.23 -0.78
C PHE A 298 -6.32 13.58 -1.03
N GLU A 299 -7.47 13.85 -0.42
CA GLU A 299 -8.09 15.18 -0.48
C GLU A 299 -7.01 16.21 -0.15
N THR A 300 -6.82 17.12 -1.11
CA THR A 300 -5.87 18.22 -1.11
C THR A 300 -6.18 19.28 -0.04
N ASP A 301 -7.03 18.95 0.94
CA ASP A 301 -7.53 19.84 1.99
C ASP A 301 -6.58 19.94 3.18
N LYS A 302 -5.40 19.31 3.10
CA LYS A 302 -4.31 19.70 3.99
C LYS A 302 -3.73 21.02 3.51
N ALA A 303 -4.00 22.07 4.29
CA ALA A 303 -3.44 23.41 4.15
C ALA A 303 -1.97 23.39 3.68
N PRO A 304 -1.55 24.37 2.84
CA PRO A 304 -0.24 24.40 2.17
C PRO A 304 1.01 24.40 3.08
N ASN A 305 0.84 24.32 4.40
CA ASN A 305 1.88 24.33 5.43
C ASN A 305 1.93 23.04 6.29
N SER A 306 1.34 21.94 5.82
CA SER A 306 1.50 20.65 6.49
C SER A 306 2.98 20.23 6.51
N ARG A 307 3.54 19.99 7.71
CA ARG A 307 4.94 19.55 7.94
C ARG A 307 5.35 18.28 7.17
N SER A 308 4.39 17.56 6.61
CA SER A 308 4.58 16.31 5.86
C SER A 308 4.62 16.49 4.33
N GLN A 309 4.44 17.72 3.82
CA GLN A 309 4.43 17.98 2.39
C GLN A 309 5.85 18.05 1.80
N CYS A 310 6.03 17.45 0.62
CA CYS A 310 7.33 17.41 -0.03
C CYS A 310 7.65 18.74 -0.74
N PRO A 311 8.86 19.31 -0.56
CA PRO A 311 9.33 20.42 -1.38
C PRO A 311 9.52 19.98 -2.83
N ARG A 312 9.70 20.94 -3.76
CA ARG A 312 9.93 20.66 -5.19
C ARG A 312 11.05 19.64 -5.46
N TYR A 313 12.07 19.66 -4.61
CA TYR A 313 13.22 18.76 -4.67
C TYR A 313 13.48 18.08 -3.33
N VAL A 314 13.67 16.76 -3.37
CA VAL A 314 13.85 15.91 -2.18
C VAL A 314 15.13 15.09 -2.28
N THR A 315 15.62 14.61 -1.14
CA THR A 315 16.77 13.69 -1.08
C THR A 315 16.36 12.28 -0.68
N PHE A 316 17.18 11.30 -1.10
CA PHE A 316 17.17 9.92 -0.61
C PHE A 316 18.39 9.70 0.26
N PRO A 317 18.31 10.02 1.54
CA PRO A 317 19.45 9.91 2.45
C PRO A 317 19.90 8.46 2.64
N SER A 318 21.20 8.26 2.88
CA SER A 318 21.71 7.08 3.59
C SER A 318 21.83 7.37 5.09
N TYR A 319 21.98 6.31 5.88
CA TYR A 319 22.26 6.38 7.32
C TYR A 319 23.46 5.49 7.66
N LYS A 320 24.14 5.82 8.77
CA LYS A 320 25.13 4.93 9.39
C LYS A 320 24.37 4.09 10.40
N PRO A 321 24.43 2.75 10.35
CA PRO A 321 23.79 1.95 11.38
C PRO A 321 24.44 2.22 12.72
N SER A 322 23.59 2.34 13.73
CA SER A 322 24.03 2.27 15.12
C SER A 322 24.13 0.78 15.45
N VAL A 323 25.32 0.27 15.73
CA VAL A 323 25.50 -1.17 15.95
C VAL A 323 25.23 -1.48 17.42
N LEU A 324 24.38 -2.48 17.70
CA LEU A 324 24.33 -3.08 19.03
C LEU A 324 25.68 -3.74 19.29
N ALA A 325 26.34 -3.41 20.41
CA ALA A 325 27.68 -3.92 20.74
C ALA A 325 27.78 -5.47 20.68
N ASN A 326 26.66 -6.19 20.68
CA ASN A 326 26.56 -7.65 20.60
C ASN A 326 25.58 -8.17 19.53
N ALA A 327 25.34 -7.46 18.41
CA ALA A 327 24.47 -8.01 17.35
C ALA A 327 25.16 -9.15 16.57
N THR A 328 25.02 -10.37 17.04
CA THR A 328 25.18 -11.57 16.22
C THR A 328 24.15 -11.58 15.09
N GLU A 329 24.60 -11.75 13.85
CA GLU A 329 23.71 -11.98 12.70
C GLU A 329 22.94 -13.30 12.93
N GLY A 330 21.73 -13.22 13.48
CA GLY A 330 20.92 -14.39 13.76
C GLY A 330 19.58 -14.02 14.34
N ILE A 331 18.56 -14.80 13.96
CA ILE A 331 17.18 -14.77 14.45
C ILE A 331 17.20 -14.61 15.96
N SER A 332 16.58 -13.56 16.48
CA SER A 332 16.43 -13.42 17.92
C SER A 332 15.26 -14.27 18.38
N ASP A 333 15.57 -15.37 19.07
CA ASP A 333 14.60 -16.16 19.84
C ASP A 333 13.83 -15.29 20.87
N GLN A 334 14.36 -14.11 21.21
CA GLN A 334 13.75 -13.16 22.14
C GLN A 334 12.66 -12.30 21.49
N ALA A 335 12.79 -11.95 20.19
CA ALA A 335 11.71 -11.31 19.44
C ALA A 335 10.49 -12.25 19.29
N ILE A 336 10.75 -13.54 19.05
CA ILE A 336 9.73 -14.59 19.06
C ILE A 336 9.14 -14.74 20.48
N GLY A 337 9.98 -14.71 21.53
CA GLY A 337 9.53 -14.73 22.92
C GLY A 337 8.61 -13.58 23.31
N GLU A 338 8.91 -12.35 22.89
CA GLU A 338 8.03 -11.19 23.07
C GLU A 338 6.72 -11.36 22.30
N LEU A 339 6.76 -11.87 21.06
CA LEU A 339 5.56 -12.11 20.25
C LEU A 339 4.67 -13.22 20.81
N HIS A 340 5.24 -14.28 21.40
CA HIS A 340 4.50 -15.37 22.05
C HIS A 340 3.80 -14.91 23.34
N ALA A 341 4.30 -13.87 24.02
CA ALA A 341 3.64 -13.31 25.19
C ALA A 341 2.34 -12.53 24.86
N TYR A 342 2.10 -12.21 23.59
CA TYR A 342 0.89 -11.52 23.12
C TYR A 342 -0.10 -12.42 22.34
N GLY A 343 0.29 -13.68 22.07
CA GLY A 343 -0.48 -14.65 21.26
C GLY A 343 -1.50 -15.47 22.01
#